data_AF-A0A8H7TRM5-F1
#
_entry.id   AF-A0A8H7TRM5-F1
#
_cell.length_a   1.000
_cell.length_b   1.000
_cell.length_c   1.000
_cell.angle_alpha   90.00
_cell.angle_beta   90.00
_cell.angle_gamma   90.00
#
_symmetry.space_group_name_H-M   'P 1'
#
loop_
_entity.id
_entity.type
_entity.pdbx_description
1 polymer ?
#
loop_
_entity_poly.entity_id
_entity_poly.type
_entity_poly.pdbx_seq_one_letter_code
_entity_poly.pdbx_strand_id
1 'polypeptide(L)'
;MAWSGVTAWPHLTRDLNLDPTARKNFERHAKAHFHVRTRERPNMLSMQGLEKGTMGYQAALELPVGDSLEEEQFGFESVGTKARAVVDARKRMMSAEGHLHRLPEVEVMDRLRRNGDVYRKNDMRKRPTIETYTDLFHSLMRPRDPVIDKNDHYSLINQINSLVKCLATSNVWIDLSRVEWRIRLGQILWGQTDGDELDDDTEIHDATNAAERAEERYWLLVQVLLSTELLIRLDAITEDENSYSAFRPADGAYFERQANTSVKWSILLARSWLENIEVVKEEVVQKGMGKNLRPGSGWLASLVSKMVLKHSHDHETQKSTHHYTIQGRHGVRQVDGLTHFARKIQWPGIYSYESRISENAQGSVRSSSSTLATPNTTGTKSSSRSSYFGAWDVTSHHHHGQGHRVQAQRRKMAAALHASGWLSKSYVFALLLPGEALSHFLMATLLENDSEALEALGSFANLCGGFVYRGKSFWSTLCIVGRVLAAGQGATECMGWISTDVVPEDTKDGWLNIESEDVPEDLTRLGRKARIWGKKRVEKESSILGDGNENTVLPADFVVPVRIHIQPHLLALQSPFKPSNSFGPWKMCILRH
;
A
#
# COMPACT_ATOMS: atom_id res chain seq x y z
N MET A 1 -6.37 -7.11 -13.54
CA MET A 1 -5.71 -5.85 -13.93
C MET A 1 -4.55 -5.57 -12.97
N ALA A 2 -3.57 -4.73 -13.33
CA ALA A 2 -2.42 -4.39 -12.47
C ALA A 2 -2.85 -3.80 -11.11
N TRP A 3 -4.01 -3.16 -11.09
CA TRP A 3 -4.54 -2.39 -9.95
C TRP A 3 -5.71 -3.08 -9.24
N SER A 4 -5.87 -4.40 -9.40
CA SER A 4 -6.98 -5.13 -8.75
C SER A 4 -6.88 -5.19 -7.22
N GLY A 5 -5.73 -4.83 -6.64
CA GLY A 5 -5.51 -4.78 -5.18
C GLY A 5 -5.84 -3.43 -4.54
N VAL A 6 -6.43 -2.48 -5.28
CA VAL A 6 -6.73 -1.12 -4.79
C VAL A 6 -7.81 -1.10 -3.72
N THR A 7 -8.75 -2.05 -3.78
CA THR A 7 -9.83 -2.18 -2.81
C THR A 7 -9.92 -3.57 -2.23
N ALA A 8 -10.36 -3.69 -0.97
CA ALA A 8 -10.52 -4.98 -0.30
C ALA A 8 -11.63 -5.85 -0.92
N TRP A 9 -12.61 -5.23 -1.59
CA TRP A 9 -13.71 -5.95 -2.23
C TRP A 9 -13.44 -6.22 -3.71
N PRO A 10 -13.64 -7.45 -4.20
CA PRO A 10 -13.51 -7.75 -5.61
C PRO A 10 -14.54 -6.98 -6.43
N HIS A 11 -14.09 -6.37 -7.51
CA HIS A 11 -14.95 -5.64 -8.42
C HIS A 11 -15.76 -6.62 -9.27
N LEU A 12 -17.09 -6.52 -9.21
CA LEU A 12 -17.93 -7.01 -10.31
C LEU A 12 -17.70 -6.09 -11.51
N THR A 13 -16.74 -6.43 -12.36
CA THR A 13 -16.59 -5.74 -13.65
C THR A 13 -17.86 -5.97 -14.45
N ARG A 14 -18.47 -4.88 -14.93
CA ARG A 14 -19.69 -4.88 -15.76
C ARG A 14 -19.62 -5.90 -16.92
N ASP A 15 -18.41 -6.15 -17.41
CA ASP A 15 -18.12 -7.13 -18.46
C ASP A 15 -18.45 -8.58 -18.09
N LEU A 16 -18.37 -9.01 -16.82
CA LEU A 16 -18.73 -10.38 -16.43
C LEU A 16 -20.22 -10.69 -16.66
N ASN A 17 -21.07 -9.66 -16.62
CA ASN A 17 -22.50 -9.79 -16.87
C ASN A 17 -22.86 -9.74 -18.36
N LEU A 18 -21.97 -9.19 -19.20
CA LEU A 18 -22.22 -8.92 -20.62
C LEU A 18 -21.40 -9.82 -21.56
N ASP A 19 -20.28 -10.37 -21.10
CA ASP A 19 -19.40 -11.27 -21.85
C ASP A 19 -19.47 -12.71 -21.30
N PRO A 20 -20.16 -13.63 -22.00
CA PRO A 20 -20.24 -15.04 -21.64
C PRO A 20 -18.86 -15.72 -21.58
N THR A 21 -17.87 -15.23 -22.33
CA THR A 21 -16.50 -15.73 -22.37
C THR A 21 -15.72 -15.32 -21.13
N ALA A 22 -15.83 -14.05 -20.72
CA ALA A 22 -15.31 -13.57 -19.44
C ALA A 22 -15.96 -14.31 -18.26
N ARG A 23 -17.28 -14.54 -18.30
CA ARG A 23 -18.00 -15.32 -17.29
C ARG A 23 -17.54 -16.77 -17.22
N LYS A 24 -17.39 -17.45 -18.35
CA LYS A 24 -16.88 -18.83 -18.41
C LYS A 24 -15.43 -18.94 -17.96
N ASN A 25 -14.61 -17.92 -18.23
CA ASN A 25 -13.24 -17.85 -17.72
C ASN A 25 -13.21 -17.59 -16.21
N PHE A 26 -14.09 -16.73 -15.70
CA PHE A 26 -14.28 -16.50 -14.26
C PHE A 26 -14.73 -17.78 -13.55
N GLU A 27 -15.73 -18.49 -14.07
CA GLU A 27 -16.22 -19.76 -13.53
C GLU A 27 -15.15 -20.87 -13.59
N ARG A 28 -14.34 -20.93 -14.67
CA ARG A 28 -13.21 -21.88 -14.78
C ARG A 28 -12.06 -21.58 -13.80
N HIS A 29 -11.93 -20.34 -13.35
CA HIS A 29 -10.91 -19.90 -12.39
C HIS A 29 -11.50 -19.58 -11.02
N ALA A 30 -12.77 -19.91 -10.79
CA ALA A 30 -13.45 -19.72 -9.53
C ALA A 30 -12.80 -20.65 -8.51
N LYS A 31 -11.90 -20.09 -7.72
CA LYS A 31 -11.29 -20.74 -6.57
C LYS A 31 -12.14 -20.45 -5.34
N ALA A 32 -12.06 -21.36 -4.37
CA ALA A 32 -12.52 -21.07 -3.02
C ALA A 32 -12.01 -19.69 -2.57
N HIS A 33 -12.91 -18.87 -2.03
CA HIS A 33 -12.59 -17.49 -1.68
C HIS A 33 -13.32 -17.08 -0.41
N PHE A 34 -12.61 -17.13 0.70
CA PHE A 34 -13.06 -16.54 1.95
C PHE A 34 -13.05 -15.01 1.83
N HIS A 35 -14.25 -14.42 1.88
CA HIS A 35 -14.45 -12.98 1.85
C HIS A 35 -14.29 -12.37 3.25
N VAL A 36 -13.14 -11.73 3.48
CA VAL A 36 -12.87 -10.99 4.73
C VAL A 36 -13.74 -9.75 4.79
N ARG A 37 -14.54 -9.60 5.85
CA ARG A 37 -15.36 -8.39 6.08
C ARG A 37 -14.53 -7.26 6.71
N THR A 38 -13.55 -6.78 5.96
CA THR A 38 -12.80 -5.54 6.25
C THR A 38 -12.69 -4.71 4.98
N ARG A 39 -12.54 -3.40 5.12
CA ARG A 39 -12.38 -2.49 3.98
C ARG A 39 -11.55 -1.28 4.37
N GLU A 40 -10.79 -0.79 3.40
CA GLU A 40 -10.12 0.49 3.48
C GLU A 40 -11.14 1.63 3.60
N ARG A 41 -10.76 2.69 4.30
CA ARG A 41 -11.52 3.94 4.35
C ARG A 41 -10.62 5.13 4.07
N PRO A 42 -11.00 6.02 3.14
CA PRO A 42 -12.15 5.91 2.22
C PRO A 42 -11.96 4.80 1.17
N ASN A 43 -13.07 4.27 0.65
CA ASN A 43 -13.02 3.34 -0.48
C ASN A 43 -12.39 4.03 -1.70
N MET A 44 -11.29 3.45 -2.19
CA MET A 44 -10.48 4.04 -3.26
C MET A 44 -11.21 4.18 -4.60
N LEU A 45 -12.23 3.37 -4.89
CA LEU A 45 -13.06 3.55 -6.09
C LEU A 45 -13.98 4.77 -6.01
N SER A 46 -14.33 5.19 -4.79
CA SER A 46 -15.18 6.36 -4.58
C SER A 46 -14.38 7.64 -4.33
N MET A 47 -13.05 7.56 -4.33
CA MET A 47 -12.17 8.71 -4.14
C MET A 47 -12.32 9.76 -5.24
N GLN A 48 -12.66 9.33 -6.46
CA GLN A 48 -12.89 10.21 -7.60
C GLN A 48 -14.39 10.45 -7.78
N GLY A 49 -14.77 11.71 -7.95
CA GLY A 49 -16.12 12.10 -8.35
C GLY A 49 -16.34 11.98 -9.85
N LEU A 50 -17.53 12.38 -10.31
CA LEU A 50 -17.87 12.36 -11.73
C LEU A 50 -17.08 13.40 -12.54
N GLU A 51 -16.79 14.54 -11.92
CA GLU A 51 -16.01 15.63 -12.50
C GLU A 51 -14.57 15.58 -11.98
N LYS A 52 -13.60 15.96 -12.82
CA LYS A 52 -12.17 15.95 -12.45
C LYS A 52 -11.92 16.85 -11.24
N GLY A 53 -11.09 16.39 -10.31
CA GLY A 53 -10.80 17.13 -9.08
C GLY A 53 -11.90 17.07 -8.02
N THR A 54 -13.09 16.56 -8.35
CA THR A 54 -14.14 16.31 -7.36
C THR A 54 -13.94 14.96 -6.68
N MET A 55 -14.48 14.83 -5.48
CA MET A 55 -14.44 13.60 -4.71
C MET A 55 -15.82 12.94 -4.72
N GLY A 56 -15.86 11.61 -4.79
CA GLY A 56 -17.12 10.90 -4.70
C GLY A 56 -17.77 11.10 -3.33
N TYR A 57 -19.10 11.16 -3.31
CA TYR A 57 -19.88 11.45 -2.11
C TYR A 57 -19.59 10.46 -0.96
N GLN A 58 -19.43 9.17 -1.27
CA GLN A 58 -19.08 8.16 -0.26
C GLN A 58 -17.70 8.43 0.36
N ALA A 59 -16.66 8.66 -0.45
CA ALA A 59 -15.33 8.98 0.06
C ALA A 59 -15.34 10.23 0.93
N ALA A 60 -16.05 11.29 0.50
CA ALA A 60 -16.19 12.52 1.27
C ALA A 60 -16.82 12.29 2.65
N LEU A 61 -17.79 11.37 2.76
CA LEU A 61 -18.40 10.98 4.04
C LEU A 61 -17.50 10.08 4.90
N GLU A 62 -16.63 9.29 4.27
CA GLU A 62 -15.70 8.38 4.94
C GLU A 62 -14.42 9.07 5.45
N LEU A 63 -14.00 10.19 4.84
CA LEU A 63 -12.79 10.94 5.24
C LEU A 63 -12.65 11.17 6.76
N PRO A 64 -13.68 11.57 7.52
CA PRO A 64 -13.54 11.84 8.96
C PRO A 64 -13.35 10.58 9.83
N VAL A 65 -13.47 9.39 9.24
CA VAL A 65 -13.19 8.06 9.83
C VAL A 65 -12.27 7.25 8.89
N GLY A 66 -11.44 7.95 8.11
CA GLY A 66 -10.45 7.33 7.25
C GLY A 66 -9.36 6.64 8.04
N ASP A 67 -8.79 5.58 7.46
CA ASP A 67 -7.73 4.79 8.09
C ASP A 67 -6.46 5.63 8.34
N SER A 68 -6.27 6.72 7.58
CA SER A 68 -5.15 7.66 7.71
C SER A 68 -5.18 8.46 9.03
N LEU A 69 -6.32 8.47 9.72
CA LEU A 69 -6.50 9.16 11.01
C LEU A 69 -6.10 8.31 12.21
N GLU A 70 -5.92 7.00 12.05
CA GLU A 70 -5.49 6.12 13.14
C GLU A 70 -4.07 6.50 13.59
N GLU A 71 -3.86 6.72 14.89
CA GLU A 71 -2.54 7.05 15.47
C GLU A 71 -1.48 5.99 15.12
N GLU A 72 -0.19 6.32 15.30
CA GLU A 72 0.89 5.33 15.15
C GLU A 72 0.70 4.16 16.11
N GLN A 73 1.20 2.98 15.74
CA GLN A 73 1.09 1.80 16.58
C GLN A 73 1.92 1.97 17.83
N PHE A 74 1.26 1.88 18.99
CA PHE A 74 1.95 1.94 20.27
C PHE A 74 3.08 0.91 20.31
N GLY A 75 4.28 1.38 20.62
CA GLY A 75 5.48 0.55 20.70
C GLY A 75 6.12 0.19 19.37
N PHE A 76 5.64 0.76 18.26
CA PHE A 76 6.25 0.70 16.95
C PHE A 76 6.29 2.13 16.37
N GLU A 77 7.19 2.96 16.90
CA GLU A 77 7.35 4.36 16.50
C GLU A 77 8.03 4.46 15.11
N SER A 78 9.02 3.61 14.86
CA SER A 78 9.70 3.52 13.57
C SER A 78 10.10 2.09 13.22
N VAL A 79 10.61 1.88 12.01
CA VAL A 79 11.15 0.57 11.59
C VAL A 79 12.44 0.31 12.37
N GLY A 80 12.43 -0.75 13.15
CA GLY A 80 13.51 -1.25 14.00
C GLY A 80 13.34 -0.85 15.47
N THR A 81 12.58 0.21 15.77
CA THR A 81 12.38 0.71 17.14
C THR A 81 11.17 0.07 17.79
N LYS A 82 11.40 -0.58 18.94
CA LYS A 82 10.36 -1.34 19.65
C LYS A 82 10.29 -0.96 21.13
N ALA A 83 9.10 -0.62 21.59
CA ALA A 83 8.87 -0.49 23.03
C ALA A 83 9.04 -1.84 23.73
N ARG A 84 9.43 -1.78 25.01
CA ARG A 84 9.61 -2.97 25.85
C ARG A 84 8.38 -3.90 25.84
N ALA A 85 7.17 -3.34 25.78
CA ALA A 85 5.94 -4.12 25.71
C ALA A 85 5.88 -5.05 24.49
N VAL A 86 6.40 -4.62 23.34
CA VAL A 86 6.47 -5.41 22.10
C VAL A 86 7.50 -6.53 22.24
N VAL A 87 8.68 -6.19 22.75
CA VAL A 87 9.76 -7.16 23.00
C VAL A 87 9.31 -8.25 23.98
N ASP A 88 8.66 -7.86 25.08
CA ASP A 88 8.16 -8.79 26.09
C ASP A 88 7.02 -9.66 25.56
N ALA A 89 6.10 -9.09 24.78
CA ALA A 89 5.03 -9.85 24.12
C ALA A 89 5.59 -10.90 23.13
N ARG A 90 6.57 -10.52 22.32
CA ARG A 90 7.26 -11.41 21.37
C ARG A 90 8.06 -12.51 22.07
N LYS A 91 8.76 -12.19 23.16
CA LYS A 91 9.42 -13.19 24.02
C LYS A 91 8.40 -14.17 24.61
N ARG A 92 7.27 -13.68 25.11
CA ARG A 92 6.18 -14.52 25.63
C ARG A 92 5.58 -15.40 24.56
N MET A 93 5.40 -14.89 23.34
CA MET A 93 4.87 -15.64 22.20
C MET A 93 5.73 -16.86 21.83
N MET A 94 7.06 -16.72 21.94
CA MET A 94 8.03 -17.78 21.65
C MET A 94 8.40 -18.66 22.86
N SER A 95 8.00 -18.27 24.07
CA SER A 95 8.31 -19.02 25.29
C SER A 95 7.60 -20.38 25.30
N ALA A 96 7.96 -21.24 26.26
CA ALA A 96 7.26 -22.51 26.46
C ALA A 96 5.76 -22.30 26.63
N GLU A 97 5.31 -21.21 27.27
CA GLU A 97 3.90 -20.88 27.50
C GLU A 97 3.20 -20.24 26.28
N GLY A 98 3.95 -19.81 25.28
CA GLY A 98 3.44 -19.11 24.09
C GLY A 98 2.84 -20.03 23.02
N HIS A 99 2.28 -19.41 21.97
CA HIS A 99 1.66 -20.12 20.85
C HIS A 99 2.66 -20.64 19.80
N LEU A 100 3.88 -20.11 19.72
CA LEU A 100 4.79 -20.37 18.60
C LEU A 100 6.10 -21.02 19.00
N HIS A 101 6.55 -21.98 18.19
CA HIS A 101 7.93 -22.42 18.22
C HIS A 101 8.81 -21.41 17.48
N ARG A 102 10.05 -21.24 17.94
CA ARG A 102 11.03 -20.42 17.21
C ARG A 102 11.53 -21.23 16.02
N LEU A 103 11.31 -20.71 14.81
CA LEU A 103 11.73 -21.35 13.57
C LEU A 103 12.99 -20.68 13.01
N PRO A 104 13.95 -21.44 12.47
CA PRO A 104 14.98 -20.88 11.61
C PRO A 104 14.34 -20.17 10.41
N GLU A 105 14.93 -19.07 9.95
CA GLU A 105 14.42 -18.31 8.79
C GLU A 105 14.27 -19.21 7.54
N VAL A 106 15.16 -20.18 7.35
CA VAL A 106 15.08 -21.20 6.28
C VAL A 106 13.78 -22.00 6.34
N GLU A 107 13.35 -22.43 7.53
CA GLU A 107 12.10 -23.19 7.69
C GLU A 107 10.87 -22.30 7.44
N VAL A 108 10.93 -21.02 7.85
CA VAL A 108 9.88 -20.03 7.53
C VAL A 108 9.74 -19.89 6.01
N MET A 109 10.86 -19.75 5.29
CA MET A 109 10.87 -19.60 3.83
C MET A 109 10.40 -20.88 3.11
N ASP A 110 10.82 -22.07 3.56
CA ASP A 110 10.34 -23.34 3.00
C ASP A 110 8.82 -23.51 3.22
N ARG A 111 8.31 -23.15 4.39
CA ARG A 111 6.86 -23.20 4.67
C ARG A 111 6.09 -22.17 3.85
N LEU A 112 6.60 -20.94 3.68
CA LEU A 112 5.98 -19.92 2.81
C LEU A 112 5.89 -20.38 1.36
N ARG A 113 6.97 -21.01 0.85
CA ARG A 113 6.99 -21.62 -0.49
C ARG A 113 5.93 -22.71 -0.61
N ARG A 114 5.89 -23.64 0.34
CA ARG A 114 4.88 -24.72 0.42
C ARG A 114 3.46 -24.14 0.42
N ASN A 115 3.20 -23.07 1.16
CA ASN A 115 1.86 -22.46 1.21
C ASN A 115 1.44 -21.89 -0.15
N GLY A 116 2.36 -21.31 -0.91
CA GLY A 116 2.12 -20.92 -2.30
C GLY A 116 1.72 -22.11 -3.21
N ASP A 117 2.30 -23.29 -2.99
CA ASP A 117 1.94 -24.52 -3.70
C ASP A 117 0.56 -25.04 -3.29
N VAL A 118 0.30 -25.13 -1.98
CA VAL A 118 -0.98 -25.58 -1.42
C VAL A 118 -2.12 -24.67 -1.85
N TYR A 119 -1.95 -23.35 -1.77
CA TYR A 119 -2.96 -22.38 -2.16
C TYR A 119 -3.45 -22.54 -3.61
N ARG A 120 -2.59 -23.00 -4.53
CA ARG A 120 -2.96 -23.17 -5.94
C ARG A 120 -3.95 -24.29 -6.19
N LYS A 121 -3.92 -25.35 -5.38
CA LYS A 121 -4.75 -26.56 -5.53
C LYS A 121 -5.78 -26.74 -4.41
N ASN A 122 -5.54 -26.07 -3.28
CA ASN A 122 -6.21 -26.18 -1.98
C ASN A 122 -6.90 -27.51 -1.71
N ASP A 123 -6.12 -28.57 -1.52
CA ASP A 123 -6.62 -29.90 -1.20
C ASP A 123 -6.79 -30.17 0.30
N MET A 124 -6.71 -29.12 1.15
CA MET A 124 -6.67 -29.25 2.61
C MET A 124 -7.86 -30.04 3.19
N ARG A 125 -9.07 -29.85 2.67
CA ARG A 125 -10.27 -30.57 3.13
C ARG A 125 -10.26 -32.07 2.75
N LYS A 126 -9.50 -32.45 1.73
CA LYS A 126 -9.36 -33.85 1.27
C LYS A 126 -8.36 -34.64 2.12
N ARG A 127 -7.49 -33.93 2.84
CA ARG A 127 -6.47 -34.55 3.70
C ARG A 127 -7.09 -34.95 5.05
N PRO A 128 -6.61 -36.03 5.69
CA PRO A 128 -7.01 -36.38 7.05
C PRO A 128 -6.82 -35.20 8.02
N THR A 129 -7.79 -34.94 8.89
CA THR A 129 -7.74 -33.80 9.82
C THR A 129 -6.52 -33.86 10.74
N ILE A 130 -6.14 -35.07 11.19
CA ILE A 130 -4.92 -35.29 11.96
C ILE A 130 -3.64 -34.89 11.21
N GLU A 131 -3.54 -35.12 9.90
CA GLU A 131 -2.37 -34.74 9.11
C GLU A 131 -2.24 -33.21 9.05
N THR A 132 -3.33 -32.51 8.72
CA THR A 132 -3.36 -31.04 8.66
C THR A 132 -3.10 -30.39 10.03
N TYR A 133 -3.56 -31.04 11.10
CA TYR A 133 -3.32 -30.62 12.47
C TYR A 133 -1.85 -30.81 12.86
N THR A 134 -1.29 -31.99 12.59
CA THR A 134 0.13 -32.28 12.86
C THR A 134 1.03 -31.35 12.07
N ASP A 135 0.77 -31.07 10.79
CA ASP A 135 1.55 -30.12 9.99
C ASP A 135 1.62 -28.71 10.63
N LEU A 136 0.51 -28.28 11.25
CA LEU A 136 0.41 -26.98 11.93
C LEU A 136 1.09 -26.98 13.30
N PHE A 137 0.82 -27.99 14.13
CA PHE A 137 1.20 -28.00 15.55
C PHE A 137 2.50 -28.74 15.85
N HIS A 138 3.06 -29.48 14.89
CA HIS A 138 4.30 -30.23 15.12
C HIS A 138 5.52 -29.32 15.25
N SER A 139 5.71 -28.38 14.31
CA SER A 139 6.85 -27.44 14.36
C SER A 139 6.49 -25.97 14.36
N LEU A 140 5.31 -25.54 13.91
CA LEU A 140 4.99 -24.11 13.82
C LEU A 140 4.30 -23.58 15.09
N MET A 141 3.17 -24.17 15.48
CA MET A 141 2.35 -23.71 16.61
C MET A 141 2.31 -24.70 17.78
N ARG A 142 1.89 -24.25 18.96
CA ARG A 142 1.52 -25.09 20.10
C ARG A 142 0.01 -25.08 20.30
N PRO A 143 -0.63 -26.24 20.54
CA PRO A 143 -2.06 -26.31 20.79
C PRO A 143 -2.34 -25.80 22.21
N ARG A 144 -2.70 -24.51 22.32
CA ARG A 144 -2.96 -23.82 23.60
C ARG A 144 -4.43 -23.59 23.88
N ASP A 145 -5.24 -23.60 22.83
CA ASP A 145 -6.60 -23.13 22.90
C ASP A 145 -7.60 -24.23 23.26
N PRO A 146 -8.68 -23.88 23.98
CA PRO A 146 -9.76 -24.81 24.22
C PRO A 146 -10.37 -25.26 22.90
N VAL A 147 -10.63 -26.56 22.83
CA VAL A 147 -11.26 -27.25 21.70
C VAL A 147 -12.70 -26.74 21.57
N ILE A 148 -13.03 -26.15 20.41
CA ILE A 148 -14.37 -25.67 20.10
C ILE A 148 -15.22 -26.84 19.58
N ASP A 149 -14.72 -27.51 18.55
CA ASP A 149 -15.35 -28.70 18.00
C ASP A 149 -14.93 -29.90 18.85
N LYS A 150 -15.82 -30.28 19.77
CA LYS A 150 -15.62 -31.42 20.67
C LYS A 150 -15.71 -32.77 19.95
N ASN A 151 -16.34 -32.83 18.78
CA ASN A 151 -16.52 -34.06 18.03
C ASN A 151 -15.24 -34.44 17.28
N ASP A 152 -14.51 -33.46 16.76
CA ASP A 152 -13.20 -33.64 16.16
C ASP A 152 -12.19 -32.62 16.70
N HIS A 153 -11.30 -33.08 17.58
CA HIS A 153 -10.25 -32.27 18.18
C HIS A 153 -9.23 -31.75 17.14
N TYR A 154 -9.11 -32.44 16.00
CA TYR A 154 -8.18 -32.12 14.92
C TYR A 154 -8.82 -31.28 13.80
N SER A 155 -10.09 -30.90 13.96
CA SER A 155 -10.85 -30.20 12.91
C SER A 155 -10.20 -28.89 12.45
N LEU A 156 -10.47 -28.52 11.19
CA LEU A 156 -10.01 -27.25 10.63
C LEU A 156 -10.53 -26.04 11.43
N ILE A 157 -11.71 -26.14 12.04
CA ILE A 157 -12.29 -25.09 12.89
C ILE A 157 -11.40 -24.83 14.12
N ASN A 158 -10.95 -25.88 14.80
CA ASN A 158 -10.05 -25.75 15.95
C ASN A 158 -8.68 -25.18 15.55
N GLN A 159 -8.16 -25.59 14.39
CA GLN A 159 -6.91 -25.06 13.82
C GLN A 159 -7.04 -23.56 13.48
N ILE A 160 -8.14 -23.15 12.83
CA ILE A 160 -8.44 -21.75 12.48
C ILE A 160 -8.54 -20.88 13.74
N ASN A 161 -9.25 -21.34 14.77
CA ASN A 161 -9.36 -20.60 16.04
C ASN A 161 -7.99 -20.37 16.70
N SER A 162 -7.13 -21.38 16.67
CA SER A 162 -5.78 -21.26 17.23
C SER A 162 -4.94 -20.22 16.47
N LEU A 163 -5.03 -20.22 15.13
CA LEU A 163 -4.37 -19.23 14.27
C LEU A 163 -4.92 -17.81 14.50
N VAL A 164 -6.25 -17.65 14.57
CA VAL A 164 -6.90 -16.36 14.83
C VAL A 164 -6.46 -15.79 16.17
N LYS A 165 -6.44 -16.58 17.24
CA LYS A 165 -6.01 -16.12 18.56
C LYS A 165 -4.53 -15.76 18.61
N CYS A 166 -3.69 -16.55 17.96
CA CYS A 166 -2.27 -16.24 17.82
C CYS A 166 -2.08 -14.89 17.12
N LEU A 167 -2.72 -14.68 15.95
CA LEU A 167 -2.67 -13.43 15.20
C LEU A 167 -3.37 -12.26 15.90
N ALA A 168 -4.34 -12.51 16.78
CA ALA A 168 -5.02 -11.48 17.56
C ALA A 168 -4.24 -11.05 18.82
N THR A 169 -3.09 -11.66 19.12
CA THR A 169 -2.31 -11.33 20.32
C THR A 169 -1.72 -9.92 20.23
N SER A 170 -2.03 -9.08 21.22
CA SER A 170 -1.59 -7.69 21.30
C SER A 170 -0.06 -7.56 21.34
N ASN A 171 0.45 -6.49 20.72
CA ASN A 171 1.87 -6.09 20.75
C ASN A 171 2.87 -7.09 20.14
N VAL A 172 2.41 -8.08 19.37
CA VAL A 172 3.31 -9.03 18.68
C VAL A 172 3.47 -8.67 17.21
N TRP A 173 2.34 -8.41 16.56
CA TRP A 173 2.22 -8.27 15.11
C TRP A 173 2.22 -6.82 14.64
N ILE A 174 2.62 -6.62 13.39
CA ILE A 174 2.54 -5.32 12.73
C ILE A 174 1.08 -5.09 12.35
N ASP A 175 0.55 -3.94 12.76
CA ASP A 175 -0.87 -3.62 12.62
C ASP A 175 -1.19 -2.98 11.27
N LEU A 176 -1.55 -3.80 10.30
CA LEU A 176 -1.84 -3.38 8.93
C LEU A 176 -3.21 -2.71 8.75
N SER A 177 -4.00 -2.53 9.83
CA SER A 177 -5.14 -1.61 9.81
C SER A 177 -4.69 -0.17 9.59
N ARG A 178 -3.45 0.15 9.98
CA ARG A 178 -2.86 1.47 9.90
C ARG A 178 -2.19 1.66 8.55
N VAL A 179 -2.52 2.76 7.88
CA VAL A 179 -2.02 3.08 6.53
C VAL A 179 -0.50 3.05 6.48
N GLU A 180 0.18 3.60 7.49
CA GLU A 180 1.64 3.70 7.53
C GLU A 180 2.33 2.35 7.39
N TRP A 181 1.84 1.34 8.11
CA TRP A 181 2.39 0.00 8.06
C TRP A 181 2.05 -0.72 6.76
N ARG A 182 0.93 -0.37 6.11
CA ARG A 182 0.64 -0.86 4.74
C ARG A 182 1.67 -0.35 3.74
N ILE A 183 2.13 0.89 3.89
CA ILE A 183 3.15 1.48 3.02
C ILE A 183 4.53 0.92 3.38
N ARG A 184 4.94 0.95 4.66
CA ARG A 184 6.28 0.51 5.13
C ARG A 184 6.55 -0.99 4.97
N LEU A 185 5.56 -1.78 4.58
CA LEU A 185 5.71 -3.22 4.33
C LEU A 185 6.91 -3.54 3.42
N GLY A 186 7.05 -2.78 2.32
CA GLY A 186 8.16 -2.97 1.40
C GLY A 186 9.51 -2.56 1.98
N GLN A 187 9.53 -1.53 2.84
CA GLN A 187 10.73 -1.09 3.55
C GLN A 187 11.26 -2.21 4.46
N ILE A 188 10.38 -2.91 5.18
CA ILE A 188 10.77 -4.03 6.07
C ILE A 188 11.35 -5.21 5.27
N LEU A 189 10.79 -5.49 4.09
CA LEU A 189 11.20 -6.63 3.27
C LEU A 189 12.44 -6.34 2.40
N TRP A 190 12.56 -5.13 1.87
CA TRP A 190 13.53 -4.78 0.82
C TRP A 190 14.41 -3.56 1.10
N GLY A 191 14.24 -2.87 2.23
CA GLY A 191 15.13 -1.78 2.66
C GLY A 191 16.57 -2.28 2.88
N GLN A 192 17.56 -1.41 2.62
CA GLN A 192 18.99 -1.72 2.75
C GLN A 192 19.66 -0.85 3.81
N THR A 193 20.67 -1.37 4.51
CA THR A 193 21.33 -0.66 5.63
C THR A 193 22.09 0.60 5.22
N ASP A 194 22.73 0.62 4.04
CA ASP A 194 23.76 1.64 3.76
C ASP A 194 23.25 2.85 2.94
N GLY A 195 21.95 2.88 2.64
CA GLY A 195 21.30 3.97 1.89
C GLY A 195 20.05 4.54 2.57
N ASP A 196 19.59 3.91 3.67
CA ASP A 196 18.36 4.25 4.39
C ASP A 196 18.63 4.83 5.79
N GLU A 197 19.90 5.08 6.16
CA GLU A 197 20.30 5.61 7.48
C GLU A 197 20.52 7.12 7.45
N LEU A 198 19.94 7.81 8.45
CA LEU A 198 20.11 9.25 8.64
C LEU A 198 21.44 9.57 9.36
N ASP A 199 22.08 10.67 8.98
CA ASP A 199 23.01 11.43 9.82
C ASP A 199 22.34 12.81 10.07
N ASP A 200 21.56 12.94 11.14
CA ASP A 200 20.99 14.23 11.56
C ASP A 200 20.83 14.30 13.09
N ASP A 201 21.12 15.47 13.66
CA ASP A 201 21.22 15.84 15.08
C ASP A 201 19.86 15.83 15.83
N THR A 202 18.91 14.98 15.41
CA THR A 202 17.62 14.82 16.08
C THR A 202 17.67 13.69 17.13
N GLU A 203 17.08 13.92 18.31
CA GLU A 203 17.06 12.98 19.45
C GLU A 203 16.18 11.71 19.23
N ILE A 204 15.89 11.35 17.98
CA ILE A 204 15.19 10.12 17.61
C ILE A 204 16.18 9.22 16.90
N HIS A 205 16.82 8.34 17.66
CA HIS A 205 17.70 7.32 17.10
C HIS A 205 16.87 6.32 16.27
N ASP A 206 17.10 6.31 14.95
CA ASP A 206 16.84 5.14 14.12
C ASP A 206 17.53 3.93 14.76
N ALA A 207 16.89 2.76 14.63
CA ALA A 207 17.38 1.48 15.13
C ALA A 207 18.90 1.36 15.01
N THR A 208 19.58 1.43 16.16
CA THR A 208 21.05 1.46 16.28
C THR A 208 21.75 0.21 15.74
N ASN A 209 21.03 -0.75 15.15
CA ASN A 209 21.59 -2.04 14.77
C ASN A 209 20.80 -2.74 13.63
N ALA A 210 21.50 -3.17 12.58
CA ALA A 210 20.96 -4.01 11.49
C ALA A 210 20.24 -5.28 12.01
N ALA A 211 20.59 -5.74 13.22
CA ALA A 211 19.93 -6.83 13.91
C ALA A 211 18.44 -6.55 14.23
N GLU A 212 18.07 -5.31 14.57
CA GLU A 212 16.69 -4.97 14.93
C GLU A 212 15.78 -4.99 13.69
N ARG A 213 16.26 -4.48 12.55
CA ARG A 213 15.59 -4.56 11.26
C ARG A 213 15.45 -6.01 10.78
N ALA A 214 16.49 -6.83 10.96
CA ALA A 214 16.43 -8.27 10.66
C ALA A 214 15.38 -8.99 11.54
N GLU A 215 15.27 -8.61 12.81
CA GLU A 215 14.25 -9.16 13.70
C GLU A 215 12.83 -8.76 13.25
N GLU A 216 12.60 -7.50 12.88
CA GLU A 216 11.29 -7.07 12.35
C GLU A 216 10.90 -7.80 11.09
N ARG A 217 11.85 -7.96 10.16
CA ARG A 217 11.65 -8.75 8.95
C ARG A 217 11.27 -10.18 9.28
N TYR A 218 11.95 -10.81 10.24
CA TYR A 218 11.61 -12.16 10.69
C TYR A 218 10.17 -12.23 11.21
N TRP A 219 9.76 -11.30 12.08
CA TRP A 219 8.40 -11.26 12.62
C TRP A 219 7.33 -11.02 11.55
N LEU A 220 7.62 -10.17 10.56
CA LEU A 220 6.75 -9.98 9.41
C LEU A 220 6.61 -11.27 8.58
N LEU A 221 7.70 -11.97 8.29
CA LEU A 221 7.66 -13.24 7.55
C LEU A 221 6.87 -14.32 8.32
N VAL A 222 6.99 -14.36 9.65
CA VAL A 222 6.18 -15.24 10.50
C VAL A 222 4.69 -14.82 10.48
N GLN A 223 4.38 -13.52 10.50
CA GLN A 223 3.01 -13.01 10.36
C GLN A 223 2.39 -13.41 9.02
N VAL A 224 3.14 -13.26 7.92
CA VAL A 224 2.73 -13.73 6.58
C VAL A 224 2.50 -15.24 6.60
N LEU A 225 3.44 -16.02 7.16
CA LEU A 225 3.32 -17.47 7.25
C LEU A 225 2.03 -17.89 7.95
N LEU A 226 1.77 -17.40 9.17
CA LEU A 226 0.57 -17.72 9.93
C LEU A 226 -0.71 -17.28 9.21
N SER A 227 -0.67 -16.11 8.57
CA SER A 227 -1.82 -15.57 7.85
C SER A 227 -2.12 -16.38 6.57
N THR A 228 -1.10 -16.91 5.89
CA THR A 228 -1.28 -17.82 4.75
C THR A 228 -1.82 -19.18 5.18
N GLU A 229 -1.35 -19.74 6.31
CA GLU A 229 -1.92 -20.96 6.90
C GLU A 229 -3.40 -20.79 7.27
N LEU A 230 -3.77 -19.61 7.80
CA LEU A 230 -5.14 -19.25 8.14
C LEU A 230 -6.01 -19.13 6.89
N LEU A 231 -5.57 -18.35 5.90
CA LEU A 231 -6.33 -18.12 4.68
C LEU A 231 -6.58 -19.42 3.90
N ILE A 232 -5.56 -20.27 3.76
CA ILE A 232 -5.69 -21.57 3.07
C ILE A 232 -6.78 -22.45 3.73
N ARG A 233 -6.83 -22.48 5.08
CA ARG A 233 -7.85 -23.24 5.83
C ARG A 233 -9.24 -22.61 5.73
N LEU A 234 -9.33 -21.27 5.76
CA LEU A 234 -10.59 -20.54 5.56
C LEU A 234 -11.15 -20.77 4.14
N ASP A 235 -10.29 -20.74 3.12
CA ASP A 235 -10.68 -21.05 1.75
C ASP A 235 -11.15 -22.52 1.66
N ALA A 236 -10.46 -23.47 2.30
CA ALA A 236 -10.82 -24.89 2.26
C ALA A 236 -12.20 -25.21 2.86
N ILE A 237 -12.65 -24.44 3.85
CA ILE A 237 -13.99 -24.62 4.43
C ILE A 237 -15.09 -23.85 3.67
N THR A 238 -14.73 -22.82 2.89
CA THR A 238 -15.68 -22.03 2.07
C THR A 238 -15.93 -22.56 0.66
N GLU A 239 -15.04 -23.40 0.11
CA GLU A 239 -15.13 -23.94 -1.27
C GLU A 239 -16.45 -24.67 -1.60
N ASP A 240 -17.20 -25.11 -0.59
CA ASP A 240 -18.30 -26.06 -0.76
C ASP A 240 -19.63 -25.55 -0.18
N GLU A 241 -20.02 -24.30 -0.49
CA GLU A 241 -21.35 -23.75 -0.13
C GLU A 241 -22.53 -24.59 -0.66
N ASN A 242 -22.29 -25.48 -1.63
CA ASN A 242 -23.31 -26.34 -2.23
C ASN A 242 -23.45 -27.73 -1.56
N SER A 243 -22.53 -28.15 -0.68
CA SER A 243 -22.74 -29.35 0.15
C SER A 243 -23.42 -28.98 1.45
N TYR A 244 -24.38 -29.80 1.89
CA TYR A 244 -25.08 -29.69 3.17
C TYR A 244 -24.19 -29.72 4.45
N SER A 245 -22.85 -29.77 4.29
CA SER A 245 -21.82 -29.69 5.34
C SER A 245 -20.89 -28.46 5.20
N ALA A 246 -21.29 -27.45 4.43
CA ALA A 246 -20.56 -26.20 4.21
C ALA A 246 -20.34 -25.40 5.49
N PHE A 247 -19.31 -24.53 5.48
CA PHE A 247 -19.10 -23.45 6.45
C PHE A 247 -20.43 -22.84 6.86
N ARG A 248 -20.88 -23.14 8.08
CA ARG A 248 -22.21 -22.70 8.50
C ARG A 248 -22.18 -21.19 8.63
N PRO A 249 -23.29 -20.48 8.37
CA PRO A 249 -23.39 -19.05 8.69
C PRO A 249 -22.99 -18.74 10.15
N ALA A 250 -23.17 -19.71 11.05
CA ALA A 250 -22.71 -19.67 12.43
C ALA A 250 -21.17 -19.64 12.57
N ASP A 251 -20.44 -20.40 11.75
CA ASP A 251 -18.97 -20.44 11.75
C ASP A 251 -18.39 -19.13 11.20
N GLY A 252 -19.05 -18.55 10.19
CA GLY A 252 -18.75 -17.19 9.71
C GLY A 252 -18.96 -16.14 10.78
N ALA A 253 -20.11 -16.17 11.46
CA ALA A 253 -20.39 -15.26 12.57
C ALA A 253 -19.42 -15.46 13.76
N TYR A 254 -18.99 -16.69 14.01
CA TYR A 254 -18.01 -17.01 15.05
C TYR A 254 -16.64 -16.41 14.72
N PHE A 255 -16.14 -16.64 13.49
CA PHE A 255 -14.90 -16.03 13.01
C PHE A 255 -14.95 -14.50 13.13
N GLU A 256 -16.04 -13.87 12.67
CA GLU A 256 -16.21 -12.41 12.71
C GLU A 256 -16.20 -11.83 14.13
N ARG A 257 -16.61 -12.61 15.14
CA ARG A 257 -16.54 -12.21 16.55
C ARG A 257 -15.13 -12.31 17.12
N GLN A 258 -14.30 -13.21 16.59
CA GLN A 258 -12.96 -13.47 17.13
C GLN A 258 -11.85 -12.70 16.41
N ALA A 259 -11.96 -12.56 15.10
CA ALA A 259 -10.95 -11.88 14.29
C ALA A 259 -11.07 -10.35 14.48
N ASN A 260 -10.10 -9.77 15.19
CA ASN A 260 -9.97 -8.32 15.28
C ASN A 260 -9.60 -7.72 13.90
N THR A 261 -9.66 -6.39 13.78
CA THR A 261 -9.34 -5.68 12.53
C THR A 261 -7.94 -6.02 12.01
N SER A 262 -6.95 -6.15 12.89
CA SER A 262 -5.56 -6.48 12.54
C SER A 262 -5.42 -7.87 11.89
N VAL A 263 -6.12 -8.88 12.43
CA VAL A 263 -6.19 -10.24 11.84
C VAL A 263 -6.78 -10.17 10.44
N LYS A 264 -7.87 -9.41 10.26
CA LYS A 264 -8.54 -9.27 8.96
C LYS A 264 -7.61 -8.65 7.91
N TRP A 265 -6.84 -7.61 8.26
CA TRP A 265 -5.83 -7.03 7.37
C TRP A 265 -4.66 -7.99 7.10
N SER A 266 -4.28 -8.81 8.08
CA SER A 266 -3.26 -9.85 7.88
C SER A 266 -3.71 -10.93 6.89
N ILE A 267 -5.01 -11.24 6.83
CA ILE A 267 -5.57 -12.14 5.80
C ILE A 267 -5.52 -11.48 4.41
N LEU A 268 -5.80 -10.18 4.29
CA LEU A 268 -5.62 -9.45 3.02
C LEU A 268 -4.16 -9.46 2.57
N LEU A 269 -3.20 -9.32 3.50
CA LEU A 269 -1.77 -9.48 3.21
C LEU A 269 -1.46 -10.88 2.69
N ALA A 270 -1.95 -11.92 3.36
CA ALA A 270 -1.75 -13.31 2.94
C ALA A 270 -2.28 -13.56 1.53
N ARG A 271 -3.46 -13.00 1.19
CA ARG A 271 -4.02 -13.10 -0.15
C ARG A 271 -3.14 -12.41 -1.18
N SER A 272 -2.74 -11.16 -0.91
CA SER A 272 -1.82 -10.40 -1.77
C SER A 272 -0.49 -11.15 -1.98
N TRP A 273 0.06 -11.73 -0.92
CA TRP A 273 1.26 -12.57 -0.98
C TRP A 273 1.07 -13.81 -1.87
N LEU A 274 0.07 -14.65 -1.60
CA LEU A 274 -0.12 -15.92 -2.33
C LEU A 274 -0.49 -15.70 -3.81
N GLU A 275 -1.14 -14.59 -4.15
CA GLU A 275 -1.51 -14.25 -5.52
C GLU A 275 -0.34 -13.66 -6.32
N ASN A 276 0.51 -12.85 -5.67
CA ASN A 276 1.49 -12.00 -6.36
C ASN A 276 2.95 -12.34 -6.10
N ILE A 277 3.27 -13.06 -5.03
CA ILE A 277 4.65 -13.36 -4.63
C ILE A 277 4.97 -14.84 -4.86
N GLU A 278 6.20 -15.10 -5.28
CA GLU A 278 6.79 -16.43 -5.36
C GLU A 278 8.09 -16.48 -4.56
N VAL A 279 8.24 -17.55 -3.77
CA VAL A 279 9.45 -17.86 -3.02
C VAL A 279 10.20 -18.95 -3.77
N VAL A 280 11.36 -18.63 -4.32
CA VAL A 280 12.20 -19.58 -5.07
C VAL A 280 13.37 -20.03 -4.20
N LYS A 281 13.64 -21.33 -4.19
CA LYS A 281 14.81 -21.95 -3.54
C LYS A 281 15.79 -22.35 -4.65
N GLU A 282 16.97 -21.75 -4.66
CA GLU A 282 18.02 -22.01 -5.65
C GLU A 282 19.24 -22.67 -4.97
N GLU A 283 19.87 -23.63 -5.65
CA GLU A 283 21.09 -24.30 -5.18
C GLU A 283 22.33 -23.58 -5.68
N VAL A 284 23.27 -23.23 -4.78
CA VAL A 284 24.55 -22.66 -5.18
C VAL A 284 25.47 -23.76 -5.70
N VAL A 285 25.52 -23.94 -7.02
CA VAL A 285 26.57 -24.74 -7.66
C VAL A 285 27.83 -23.87 -7.74
N GLN A 286 28.86 -24.19 -6.97
CA GLN A 286 30.19 -23.57 -7.09
C GLN A 286 30.80 -23.94 -8.46
N LYS A 287 30.50 -23.18 -9.52
CA LYS A 287 31.26 -23.25 -10.78
C LYS A 287 32.37 -22.21 -10.75
N GLY A 288 33.59 -22.68 -10.99
CA GLY A 288 34.84 -21.94 -10.85
C GLY A 288 34.93 -20.66 -11.69
N MET A 289 35.82 -19.78 -11.20
CA MET A 289 36.22 -18.47 -11.73
C MET A 289 36.18 -18.39 -13.27
N GLY A 290 35.05 -17.90 -13.81
CA GLY A 290 34.86 -17.61 -15.23
C GLY A 290 34.72 -16.10 -15.42
N LYS A 291 35.49 -15.55 -16.37
CA LYS A 291 35.64 -14.12 -16.68
C LYS A 291 34.36 -13.28 -16.52
N ASN A 292 34.50 -12.15 -15.81
CA ASN A 292 33.51 -11.08 -15.63
C ASN A 292 32.84 -10.68 -16.95
N LEU A 293 31.67 -11.25 -17.22
CA LEU A 293 30.69 -10.66 -18.11
C LEU A 293 29.87 -9.69 -17.26
N ARG A 294 29.98 -8.41 -17.57
CA ARG A 294 29.18 -7.34 -16.94
C ARG A 294 27.71 -7.73 -17.02
N PRO A 295 26.93 -7.66 -15.92
CA PRO A 295 25.49 -7.77 -16.01
C PRO A 295 24.98 -6.74 -17.01
N GLY A 296 24.09 -7.13 -17.91
CA GLY A 296 23.39 -6.17 -18.77
C GLY A 296 22.75 -5.11 -17.88
N SER A 297 23.13 -3.85 -18.11
CA SER A 297 22.65 -2.66 -17.42
C SER A 297 21.19 -2.39 -17.81
N GLY A 298 20.28 -3.23 -17.32
CA GLY A 298 18.84 -3.08 -17.49
C GLY A 298 18.19 -2.76 -16.15
N TRP A 299 17.52 -1.62 -16.05
CA TRP A 299 16.83 -1.15 -14.84
C TRP A 299 15.74 -2.13 -14.33
N LEU A 300 15.09 -2.90 -15.20
CA LEU A 300 14.20 -3.98 -14.76
C LEU A 300 14.95 -5.14 -14.09
N ALA A 301 16.22 -5.39 -14.44
CA ALA A 301 17.03 -6.40 -13.76
C ALA A 301 17.44 -5.95 -12.35
N SER A 302 17.61 -4.64 -12.11
CA SER A 302 17.82 -4.09 -10.77
C SER A 302 16.54 -4.04 -9.93
N LEU A 303 15.37 -3.81 -10.54
CA LEU A 303 14.06 -3.88 -9.85
C LEU A 303 13.61 -5.31 -9.54
N VAL A 304 14.02 -6.27 -10.37
CA VAL A 304 13.89 -7.71 -10.12
C VAL A 304 15.01 -8.21 -9.18
N SER A 305 15.87 -7.32 -8.65
CA SER A 305 16.92 -7.72 -7.70
C SER A 305 16.32 -8.49 -6.54
N LYS A 306 16.69 -9.76 -6.56
CA LYS A 306 16.30 -10.81 -5.63
C LYS A 306 16.75 -10.42 -4.24
N MET A 307 15.88 -10.54 -3.25
CA MET A 307 16.35 -10.62 -1.86
C MET A 307 17.09 -11.94 -1.70
N VAL A 308 18.38 -11.92 -1.39
CA VAL A 308 19.19 -13.14 -1.21
C VAL A 308 19.45 -13.34 0.28
N LEU A 309 18.79 -14.33 0.86
CA LEU A 309 19.14 -14.83 2.20
C LEU A 309 20.30 -15.82 2.06
N LYS A 310 21.51 -15.42 2.44
CA LYS A 310 22.70 -16.29 2.43
C LYS A 310 22.78 -17.04 3.75
N HIS A 311 22.78 -18.38 3.72
CA HIS A 311 23.01 -19.20 4.90
C HIS A 311 24.18 -20.15 4.70
N SER A 312 25.15 -20.12 5.63
CA SER A 312 26.25 -21.08 5.70
C SER A 312 25.94 -22.06 6.83
N HIS A 313 25.82 -23.35 6.52
CA HIS A 313 25.84 -24.38 7.54
C HIS A 313 27.29 -24.69 7.92
N ASP A 314 27.68 -24.42 9.18
CA ASP A 314 28.88 -24.97 9.79
C ASP A 314 28.52 -26.31 10.47
N HIS A 315 28.46 -27.39 9.69
CA HIS A 315 28.66 -28.76 10.19
C HIS A 315 29.19 -29.63 9.03
N GLU A 316 30.16 -30.50 9.34
CA GLU A 316 31.15 -31.15 8.47
C GLU A 316 30.67 -32.14 7.38
N THR A 317 29.46 -32.04 6.84
CA THR A 317 29.02 -32.97 5.77
C THR A 317 28.34 -32.24 4.60
N GLN A 318 29.05 -32.24 3.46
CA GLN A 318 28.62 -31.85 2.10
C GLN A 318 27.76 -30.57 1.96
N LYS A 319 28.46 -29.46 1.63
CA LYS A 319 27.93 -28.10 1.45
C LYS A 319 27.00 -27.96 0.24
N SER A 320 25.68 -28.03 0.43
CA SER A 320 24.72 -27.33 -0.44
C SER A 320 24.27 -26.03 0.23
N THR A 321 24.88 -24.91 -0.15
CA THR A 321 24.35 -23.59 0.23
C THR A 321 23.11 -23.33 -0.61
N HIS A 322 21.93 -23.32 0.02
CA HIS A 322 20.70 -22.88 -0.64
C HIS A 322 20.49 -21.39 -0.39
N HIS A 323 19.91 -20.70 -1.38
CA HIS A 323 19.45 -19.34 -1.20
C HIS A 323 17.96 -19.21 -1.55
N TYR A 324 17.25 -18.40 -0.78
CA TYR A 324 15.86 -18.06 -1.03
C TYR A 324 15.75 -16.70 -1.65
N THR A 325 14.84 -16.58 -2.61
CA THR A 325 14.56 -15.32 -3.30
C THR A 325 13.06 -15.08 -3.38
N ILE A 326 12.64 -13.90 -2.92
CA ILE A 326 11.25 -13.42 -3.00
C ILE A 326 11.13 -12.61 -4.29
N GLN A 327 10.23 -13.02 -5.18
CA GLN A 327 10.01 -12.36 -6.47
C GLN A 327 8.52 -12.14 -6.77
N GLY A 328 8.22 -11.10 -7.54
CA GLY A 328 6.88 -10.86 -8.08
C GLY A 328 6.52 -11.78 -9.24
N ARG A 329 5.28 -12.26 -9.28
CA ARG A 329 4.77 -13.20 -10.29
C ARG A 329 4.29 -12.53 -11.57
N HIS A 330 3.85 -11.28 -11.48
CA HIS A 330 3.13 -10.59 -12.57
C HIS A 330 3.88 -9.35 -13.08
N GLY A 331 5.20 -9.44 -13.30
CA GLY A 331 6.03 -8.30 -13.69
C GLY A 331 5.53 -7.56 -14.93
N VAL A 332 5.16 -8.30 -16.00
CA VAL A 332 4.60 -7.70 -17.23
C VAL A 332 3.32 -6.92 -16.94
N ARG A 333 2.44 -7.46 -16.11
CA ARG A 333 1.20 -6.79 -15.72
C ARG A 333 1.47 -5.46 -15.00
N GLN A 334 2.48 -5.42 -14.12
CA GLN A 334 2.85 -4.19 -13.41
C GLN A 334 3.50 -3.16 -14.34
N VAL A 335 4.35 -3.62 -15.25
CA VAL A 335 4.90 -2.79 -16.34
C VAL A 335 3.78 -2.16 -17.18
N ASP A 336 2.80 -2.93 -17.60
CA ASP A 336 1.65 -2.44 -18.38
C ASP A 336 0.83 -1.42 -17.58
N GLY A 337 0.63 -1.68 -16.29
CA GLY A 337 -0.04 -0.77 -15.35
C GLY A 337 0.69 0.57 -15.23
N LEU A 338 2.00 0.56 -15.02
CA LEU A 338 2.82 1.77 -14.91
C LEU A 338 2.82 2.55 -16.24
N THR A 339 2.94 1.84 -17.36
CA THR A 339 2.89 2.46 -18.70
C THR A 339 1.53 3.11 -18.93
N HIS A 340 0.43 2.44 -18.57
CA HIS A 340 -0.91 3.01 -18.66
C HIS A 340 -1.05 4.26 -17.79
N PHE A 341 -0.58 4.20 -16.53
CA PHE A 341 -0.58 5.35 -15.62
C PHE A 341 0.17 6.54 -16.23
N ALA A 342 1.42 6.34 -16.65
CA ALA A 342 2.27 7.37 -17.22
C ALA A 342 1.66 7.99 -18.50
N ARG A 343 1.07 7.18 -19.38
CA ARG A 343 0.33 7.68 -20.56
C ARG A 343 -0.88 8.53 -20.15
N LYS A 344 -1.65 8.08 -19.16
CA LYS A 344 -2.89 8.77 -18.74
C LYS A 344 -2.61 10.13 -18.09
N ILE A 345 -1.56 10.24 -17.31
CA ILE A 345 -1.10 11.52 -16.75
C ILE A 345 -0.24 12.34 -17.75
N GLN A 346 -0.11 11.88 -19.00
CA GLN A 346 0.67 12.54 -20.05
C GLN A 346 2.11 12.83 -19.63
N TRP A 347 2.79 11.82 -19.07
CA TRP A 347 4.17 11.94 -18.64
C TRP A 347 5.08 12.42 -19.79
N PRO A 348 5.98 13.40 -19.57
CA PRO A 348 6.86 13.90 -20.62
C PRO A 348 7.76 12.78 -21.17
N GLY A 349 7.91 12.66 -22.49
CA GLY A 349 8.77 11.63 -23.09
C GLY A 349 8.25 10.19 -23.01
N ILE A 350 6.93 9.99 -22.82
CA ILE A 350 6.33 8.66 -22.64
C ILE A 350 6.65 7.64 -23.75
N TYR A 351 6.76 8.06 -25.01
CA TYR A 351 7.00 7.12 -26.13
C TYR A 351 8.41 6.51 -26.13
N SER A 352 9.43 7.32 -25.80
CA SER A 352 10.79 6.81 -25.58
C SER A 352 10.86 5.91 -24.36
N TYR A 353 10.06 6.22 -23.33
CA TYR A 353 10.00 5.47 -22.09
C TYR A 353 9.35 4.08 -22.29
N GLU A 354 8.25 4.02 -23.03
CA GLU A 354 7.54 2.78 -23.35
C GLU A 354 8.40 1.77 -24.13
N SER A 355 9.16 2.27 -25.10
CA SER A 355 10.08 1.43 -25.89
C SER A 355 11.14 0.81 -24.99
N ARG A 356 11.72 1.61 -24.08
CA ARG A 356 12.68 1.14 -23.07
C ARG A 356 12.07 0.12 -22.11
N ILE A 357 10.85 0.35 -21.61
CA ILE A 357 10.16 -0.59 -20.72
C ILE A 357 9.92 -1.94 -21.42
N SER A 358 9.42 -1.89 -22.65
CA SER A 358 9.07 -3.07 -23.43
C SER A 358 10.30 -3.91 -23.80
N GLU A 359 11.39 -3.28 -24.23
CA GLU A 359 12.66 -3.97 -24.57
C GLU A 359 13.28 -4.66 -23.34
N ASN A 360 13.25 -4.00 -22.19
CA ASN A 360 13.81 -4.55 -20.96
C ASN A 360 12.93 -5.69 -20.38
N ALA A 361 11.61 -5.61 -20.50
CA ALA A 361 10.70 -6.65 -20.01
C ALA A 361 10.89 -7.95 -20.80
N GLN A 362 11.13 -7.86 -22.12
CA GLN A 362 11.44 -9.01 -22.98
C GLN A 362 12.84 -9.62 -22.70
N GLY A 363 13.82 -8.80 -22.31
CA GLY A 363 15.17 -9.27 -21.93
C GLY A 363 15.21 -10.03 -20.60
N SER A 364 14.37 -9.65 -19.63
CA SER A 364 14.28 -10.31 -18.32
C SER A 364 13.70 -11.74 -18.42
N VAL A 365 12.68 -11.95 -19.27
CA VAL A 365 12.07 -13.27 -19.49
C VAL A 365 13.05 -14.26 -20.13
N ARG A 366 13.94 -13.79 -21.02
CA ARG A 366 14.96 -14.62 -21.69
C ARG A 366 16.18 -14.96 -20.80
N SER A 367 16.40 -14.21 -19.72
CA SER A 367 17.56 -14.36 -18.83
C SER A 367 17.31 -15.33 -17.66
N SER A 368 16.15 -16.00 -17.63
CA SER A 368 15.80 -17.07 -16.68
C SER A 368 16.69 -18.34 -16.81
N SER A 369 17.73 -18.31 -17.64
CA SER A 369 18.79 -19.30 -17.72
C SER A 369 20.16 -18.64 -17.92
N SER A 370 20.68 -17.92 -16.92
CA SER A 370 22.11 -17.99 -16.54
C SER A 370 22.55 -16.89 -15.56
N THR A 371 23.38 -17.34 -14.61
CA THR A 371 24.43 -16.63 -13.85
C THR A 371 24.07 -15.57 -12.81
N LEU A 372 24.40 -15.92 -11.55
CA LEU A 372 24.61 -15.06 -10.40
C LEU A 372 25.65 -13.96 -10.70
N ALA A 373 25.32 -12.72 -10.36
CA ALA A 373 26.32 -11.69 -10.05
C ALA A 373 25.99 -11.07 -8.69
N THR A 374 27.01 -11.01 -7.82
CA THR A 374 26.99 -10.26 -6.56
C THR A 374 27.31 -8.79 -6.89
N PRO A 375 26.56 -7.79 -6.38
CA PRO A 375 26.91 -6.40 -6.63
C PRO A 375 28.16 -6.02 -5.82
N ASN A 376 29.22 -5.59 -6.51
CA ASN A 376 30.33 -4.82 -5.92
C ASN A 376 30.05 -3.34 -6.20
N THR A 377 29.73 -2.57 -5.17
CA THR A 377 29.69 -1.11 -5.19
C THR A 377 31.12 -0.56 -5.11
N THR A 378 31.77 -0.37 -6.26
CA THR A 378 32.95 0.51 -6.32
C THR A 378 32.48 1.95 -6.25
N GLY A 379 32.72 2.59 -5.11
CA GLY A 379 32.35 3.98 -4.85
C GLY A 379 33.02 4.96 -5.81
N THR A 380 32.22 5.57 -6.68
CA THR A 380 32.53 6.88 -7.26
C THR A 380 32.16 7.93 -6.24
N LYS A 381 33.17 8.65 -5.74
CA LYS A 381 33.00 9.78 -4.83
C LYS A 381 32.28 10.92 -5.55
N SER A 382 30.97 11.05 -5.36
CA SER A 382 30.25 12.31 -5.56
C SER A 382 29.82 12.86 -4.20
N SER A 383 30.29 14.06 -3.92
CA SER A 383 30.03 14.86 -2.73
C SER A 383 28.55 15.23 -2.57
N SER A 384 28.11 15.34 -1.31
CA SER A 384 26.76 15.66 -0.81
C SER A 384 25.85 14.44 -0.60
N ARG A 385 26.06 13.76 0.54
CA ARG A 385 25.20 12.69 1.07
C ARG A 385 23.94 13.32 1.65
N SER A 386 22.83 13.24 0.91
CA SER A 386 21.50 13.63 1.41
C SER A 386 20.81 12.41 2.02
N SER A 387 20.41 12.57 3.27
CA SER A 387 19.82 11.61 4.22
C SER A 387 18.46 11.06 3.74
N TYR A 388 18.27 9.74 3.81
CA TYR A 388 17.03 9.05 3.40
C TYR A 388 16.01 9.06 4.55
N PHE A 389 15.06 10.00 4.53
CA PHE A 389 13.95 9.98 5.47
C PHE A 389 12.93 8.89 5.11
N GLY A 390 12.47 8.17 6.15
CA GLY A 390 11.34 7.24 6.07
C GLY A 390 10.06 7.93 5.60
N ALA A 391 9.13 7.12 5.10
CA ALA A 391 7.93 7.47 4.32
C ALA A 391 6.95 8.52 4.89
N TRP A 392 7.25 9.22 5.99
CA TRP A 392 6.35 10.14 6.67
C TRP A 392 7.11 11.32 7.23
N ASP A 393 6.62 12.52 6.93
CA ASP A 393 7.21 13.76 7.39
C ASP A 393 6.89 14.02 8.87
N VAL A 394 7.95 14.15 9.67
CA VAL A 394 7.99 14.47 11.11
C VAL A 394 7.90 15.99 11.33
N THR A 395 7.50 16.79 10.32
CA THR A 395 7.29 18.25 10.47
C THR A 395 6.26 18.64 11.53
N SER A 396 5.52 17.70 12.11
CA SER A 396 4.69 17.94 13.31
C SER A 396 5.50 18.16 14.61
N HIS A 397 6.83 18.01 14.60
CA HIS A 397 7.68 18.19 15.79
C HIS A 397 8.48 19.49 15.83
N HIS A 398 8.48 20.32 14.78
CA HIS A 398 9.25 21.58 14.75
C HIS A 398 8.55 22.78 15.43
N HIS A 399 7.38 22.59 16.03
CA HIS A 399 6.86 23.56 16.98
C HIS A 399 7.43 23.30 18.38
N HIS A 400 8.59 23.91 18.65
CA HIS A 400 9.03 24.23 20.01
C HIS A 400 7.98 25.13 20.69
N GLY A 401 6.94 24.52 21.25
CA GLY A 401 5.84 25.24 21.88
C GLY A 401 4.70 24.30 22.27
N GLN A 402 4.76 23.79 23.51
CA GLN A 402 3.64 23.19 24.27
C GLN A 402 2.68 22.24 23.52
N GLY A 403 3.02 20.95 23.49
CA GLY A 403 2.09 19.87 23.85
C GLY A 403 0.89 19.56 22.95
N HIS A 404 0.76 20.14 21.75
CA HIS A 404 -0.27 19.73 20.79
C HIS A 404 0.32 18.80 19.74
N ARG A 405 0.15 17.48 19.92
CA ARG A 405 0.27 16.52 18.82
C ARG A 405 -0.75 16.91 17.75
N VAL A 406 -0.29 17.45 16.62
CA VAL A 406 -1.16 17.89 15.52
C VAL A 406 -1.85 16.65 14.94
N GLN A 407 -3.15 16.50 15.24
CA GLN A 407 -4.03 15.53 14.58
C GLN A 407 -4.29 16.03 13.16
N ALA A 408 -3.30 15.91 12.27
CA ALA A 408 -3.49 16.28 10.86
C ALA A 408 -4.51 15.34 10.22
N GLN A 409 -5.48 15.91 9.49
CA GLN A 409 -6.47 15.13 8.73
C GLN A 409 -5.81 14.22 7.67
N ARG A 410 -4.61 14.60 7.22
CA ARG A 410 -3.84 13.94 6.16
C ARG A 410 -2.36 13.97 6.54
N ARG A 411 -1.80 12.81 6.88
CA ARG A 411 -0.35 12.68 7.06
C ARG A 411 0.33 12.94 5.71
N LYS A 412 1.42 13.70 5.71
CA LYS A 412 2.19 14.00 4.50
C LYS A 412 3.20 12.86 4.27
N MET A 413 3.04 12.16 3.15
CA MET A 413 3.99 11.13 2.74
C MET A 413 5.14 11.80 1.98
N ALA A 414 6.30 11.83 2.62
CA ALA A 414 7.55 12.21 1.98
C ALA A 414 8.45 10.99 1.92
N ALA A 415 9.18 10.81 0.82
CA ALA A 415 10.05 9.66 0.65
C ALA A 415 11.28 10.03 -0.16
N ALA A 416 12.42 9.51 0.25
CA ALA A 416 13.59 9.52 -0.61
C ALA A 416 13.44 8.43 -1.71
N LEU A 417 13.78 8.82 -2.93
CA LEU A 417 13.68 8.03 -4.16
C LEU A 417 15.02 7.42 -4.48
N HIS A 418 15.02 6.14 -4.86
CA HIS A 418 16.22 5.45 -5.30
C HIS A 418 15.90 4.52 -6.48
N ALA A 419 16.77 4.45 -7.49
CA ALA A 419 16.56 3.61 -8.69
C ALA A 419 16.45 2.09 -8.39
N SER A 420 16.76 1.67 -7.17
CA SER A 420 16.56 0.30 -6.66
C SER A 420 15.82 0.25 -5.32
N GLY A 421 15.08 1.32 -4.99
CA GLY A 421 14.39 1.52 -3.72
C GLY A 421 13.27 0.52 -3.47
N TRP A 422 12.82 0.45 -2.21
CA TRP A 422 11.75 -0.45 -1.80
C TRP A 422 10.36 -0.02 -2.32
N LEU A 423 10.18 1.25 -2.70
CA LEU A 423 8.93 1.79 -3.27
C LEU A 423 8.62 1.16 -4.62
N SER A 424 9.57 1.23 -5.58
CA SER A 424 9.43 0.53 -6.86
C SER A 424 9.21 -0.97 -6.70
N LYS A 425 9.95 -1.63 -5.79
CA LYS A 425 9.79 -3.08 -5.55
C LYS A 425 8.39 -3.43 -5.03
N SER A 426 7.81 -2.61 -4.15
CA SER A 426 6.45 -2.79 -3.64
C SER A 426 5.42 -2.83 -4.77
N TYR A 427 5.53 -1.91 -5.73
CA TYR A 427 4.67 -1.90 -6.91
C TYR A 427 4.94 -3.08 -7.85
N VAL A 428 6.20 -3.28 -8.24
CA VAL A 428 6.60 -4.29 -9.24
C VAL A 428 6.30 -5.71 -8.77
N PHE A 429 6.47 -6.00 -7.47
CA PHE A 429 6.13 -7.29 -6.89
C PHE A 429 4.65 -7.42 -6.55
N ALA A 430 3.88 -6.34 -6.71
CA ALA A 430 2.45 -6.27 -6.46
C ALA A 430 2.05 -6.70 -5.05
N LEU A 431 2.94 -6.51 -4.06
CA LEU A 431 2.63 -6.70 -2.66
C LEU A 431 1.97 -5.43 -2.13
N LEU A 432 0.72 -5.27 -2.51
CA LEU A 432 -0.09 -4.09 -2.24
C LEU A 432 -1.27 -4.47 -1.38
N LEU A 433 -1.57 -3.62 -0.39
CA LEU A 433 -2.78 -3.70 0.41
C LEU A 433 -3.77 -2.60 -0.02
N PRO A 434 -5.08 -2.83 0.12
CA PRO A 434 -6.09 -1.83 -0.19
C PRO A 434 -5.88 -0.48 0.50
N GLY A 435 -6.22 0.61 -0.21
CA GLY A 435 -6.08 1.98 0.27
C GLY A 435 -5.19 2.86 -0.61
N GLU A 436 -4.76 4.00 -0.06
CA GLU A 436 -4.10 5.08 -0.81
C GLU A 436 -2.65 4.79 -1.23
N ALA A 437 -2.05 3.72 -0.72
CA ALA A 437 -0.64 3.37 -0.97
C ALA A 437 -0.29 3.23 -2.46
N LEU A 438 -1.22 2.75 -3.31
CA LEU A 438 -0.94 2.54 -4.72
C LEU A 438 -0.55 3.84 -5.45
N SER A 439 -1.22 4.96 -5.16
CA SER A 439 -0.94 6.24 -5.86
C SER A 439 0.50 6.70 -5.59
N HIS A 440 0.96 6.52 -4.36
CA HIS A 440 2.31 6.82 -3.94
C HIS A 440 3.33 5.90 -4.62
N PHE A 441 3.06 4.59 -4.63
CA PHE A 441 3.96 3.63 -5.29
C PHE A 441 4.03 3.84 -6.80
N LEU A 442 2.92 4.15 -7.48
CA LEU A 442 2.93 4.42 -8.91
C LEU A 442 3.80 5.62 -9.26
N MET A 443 3.63 6.75 -8.57
CA MET A 443 4.43 7.92 -8.85
C MET A 443 5.89 7.75 -8.42
N ALA A 444 6.15 7.17 -7.25
CA ALA A 444 7.52 6.87 -6.83
C ALA A 444 8.21 5.94 -7.84
N THR A 445 7.52 4.89 -8.30
CA THR A 445 8.05 3.99 -9.33
C THR A 445 8.29 4.74 -10.64
N LEU A 446 7.41 5.64 -11.05
CA LEU A 446 7.62 6.42 -12.27
C LEU A 446 8.87 7.31 -12.17
N LEU A 447 9.03 8.01 -11.04
CA LEU A 447 10.15 8.91 -10.78
C LEU A 447 11.49 8.17 -10.61
N GLU A 448 11.51 7.08 -9.84
CA GLU A 448 12.71 6.26 -9.62
C GLU A 448 13.26 5.66 -10.92
N ASN A 449 12.43 5.55 -11.95
CA ASN A 449 12.78 4.95 -13.23
C ASN A 449 12.97 5.97 -14.37
N ASP A 450 12.74 7.25 -14.11
CA ASP A 450 13.06 8.34 -15.01
C ASP A 450 14.26 9.13 -14.46
N SER A 451 15.47 8.77 -14.91
CA SER A 451 16.71 9.41 -14.44
C SER A 451 16.75 10.91 -14.70
N GLU A 452 16.12 11.37 -15.79
CA GLU A 452 16.08 12.79 -16.14
C GLU A 452 15.14 13.53 -15.19
N ALA A 453 14.00 12.92 -14.82
CA ALA A 453 13.11 13.46 -13.80
C ALA A 453 13.76 13.47 -12.41
N LEU A 454 14.46 12.40 -12.04
CA LEU A 454 15.14 12.30 -10.74
C LEU A 454 16.26 13.34 -10.60
N GLU A 455 17.02 13.60 -11.67
CA GLU A 455 18.05 14.66 -11.69
C GLU A 455 17.43 16.06 -11.59
N ALA A 456 16.30 16.30 -12.25
CA ALA A 456 15.62 17.60 -12.23
C ALA A 456 14.90 17.89 -10.91
N LEU A 457 14.22 16.89 -10.34
CA LEU A 457 13.36 17.04 -9.16
C LEU A 457 14.11 16.78 -7.84
N GLY A 458 15.24 16.09 -7.91
CA GLY A 458 16.00 15.64 -6.74
C GLY A 458 15.50 14.29 -6.19
N SER A 459 16.30 13.74 -5.27
CA SER A 459 16.06 12.42 -4.67
C SER A 459 15.02 12.42 -3.55
N PHE A 460 14.41 13.56 -3.21
CA PHE A 460 13.41 13.65 -2.15
C PHE A 460 12.05 14.04 -2.73
N ALA A 461 11.03 13.21 -2.47
CA ALA A 461 9.71 13.35 -3.06
C ALA A 461 8.62 13.59 -2.01
N ASN A 462 7.79 14.62 -2.22
CA ASN A 462 6.56 14.84 -1.44
C ASN A 462 5.36 14.24 -2.20
N LEU A 463 5.07 12.96 -1.96
CA LEU A 463 4.05 12.19 -2.69
C LEU A 463 2.60 12.60 -2.35
N CYS A 464 2.41 13.49 -1.38
CA CYS A 464 1.11 14.13 -1.08
C CYS A 464 0.99 15.55 -1.69
N GLY A 465 2.07 16.10 -2.23
CA GLY A 465 2.14 17.46 -2.77
C GLY A 465 2.04 17.51 -4.30
N GLY A 466 2.83 18.39 -4.90
CA GLY A 466 2.99 18.47 -6.34
C GLY A 466 4.35 19.00 -6.76
N PHE A 467 4.63 18.92 -8.05
CA PHE A 467 5.90 19.32 -8.63
C PHE A 467 5.72 19.83 -10.06
N VAL A 468 6.70 20.59 -10.53
CA VAL A 468 6.82 21.04 -11.93
C VAL A 468 7.89 20.20 -12.61
N TYR A 469 7.59 19.68 -13.80
CA TYR A 469 8.57 18.96 -14.60
C TYR A 469 8.28 19.17 -16.10
N ARG A 470 9.28 19.63 -16.85
CA ARG A 470 9.21 19.81 -18.31
C ARG A 470 7.99 20.59 -18.80
N GLY A 471 7.71 21.72 -18.15
CA GLY A 471 6.63 22.62 -18.56
C GLY A 471 5.22 22.13 -18.26
N LYS A 472 5.08 21.09 -17.42
CA LYS A 472 3.81 20.63 -16.84
C LYS A 472 3.91 20.64 -15.32
N SER A 473 2.76 20.67 -14.64
CA SER A 473 2.70 20.41 -13.21
C SER A 473 1.90 19.14 -12.88
N PHE A 474 2.36 18.44 -11.85
CA PHE A 474 1.83 17.16 -11.40
C PHE A 474 1.44 17.29 -9.93
N TRP A 475 0.26 16.80 -9.58
CA TRP A 475 -0.30 16.98 -8.24
C TRP A 475 -0.97 15.71 -7.76
N SER A 476 -0.72 15.36 -6.50
CA SER A 476 -1.54 14.37 -5.80
C SER A 476 -2.96 14.90 -5.63
N THR A 477 -3.97 14.04 -5.73
CA THR A 477 -5.37 14.37 -5.40
C THR A 477 -5.56 14.71 -3.92
N LEU A 478 -4.57 14.39 -3.08
CA LEU A 478 -4.52 14.82 -1.68
C LEU A 478 -4.21 16.31 -1.53
N CYS A 479 -3.57 16.92 -2.54
CA CYS A 479 -3.30 18.36 -2.57
C CYS A 479 -4.54 19.14 -3.06
N ILE A 480 -4.89 20.22 -2.35
CA ILE A 480 -6.01 21.08 -2.75
C ILE A 480 -5.76 21.77 -4.10
N VAL A 481 -4.53 22.21 -4.36
CA VAL A 481 -4.14 22.86 -5.63
C VAL A 481 -4.40 21.92 -6.80
N GLY A 482 -3.97 20.66 -6.70
CA GLY A 482 -4.24 19.64 -7.71
C GLY A 482 -5.74 19.51 -8.00
N ARG A 483 -6.56 19.35 -6.96
CA ARG A 483 -8.02 19.22 -7.12
C ARG A 483 -8.66 20.42 -7.82
N VAL A 484 -8.21 21.63 -7.54
CA VAL A 484 -8.70 22.84 -8.22
C VAL A 484 -8.26 22.85 -9.69
N LEU A 485 -6.99 22.56 -9.96
CA LEU A 485 -6.44 22.57 -11.32
C LEU A 485 -6.96 21.43 -12.20
N ALA A 486 -7.41 20.32 -11.61
CA ALA A 486 -7.94 19.16 -12.33
C ALA A 486 -9.18 19.48 -13.17
N ALA A 487 -9.97 20.50 -12.79
CA ALA A 487 -11.11 20.98 -13.56
C ALA A 487 -10.70 21.78 -14.83
N GLY A 488 -9.42 22.15 -14.94
CA GLY A 488 -8.88 22.91 -16.05
C GLY A 488 -8.92 22.15 -17.38
N GLN A 489 -9.03 22.89 -18.48
CA GLN A 489 -8.93 22.31 -19.82
C GLN A 489 -7.54 21.69 -20.03
N GLY A 490 -7.50 20.50 -20.63
CA GLY A 490 -6.24 19.76 -20.85
C GLY A 490 -5.76 18.97 -19.63
N ALA A 491 -6.26 19.24 -18.43
CA ALA A 491 -5.89 18.48 -17.24
C ALA A 491 -6.31 17.01 -17.34
N THR A 492 -5.50 16.11 -16.83
CA THR A 492 -5.75 14.66 -16.79
C THR A 492 -5.59 14.13 -15.39
N GLU A 493 -6.30 13.04 -15.07
CA GLU A 493 -6.27 12.43 -13.75
C GLU A 493 -6.20 10.90 -13.90
N CYS A 494 -5.34 10.25 -13.11
CA CYS A 494 -5.23 8.81 -13.05
C CYS A 494 -4.71 8.40 -11.67
N MET A 495 -5.35 7.41 -11.03
CA MET A 495 -4.87 6.76 -9.80
C MET A 495 -4.32 7.72 -8.73
N GLY A 496 -5.07 8.78 -8.43
CA GLY A 496 -4.71 9.74 -7.38
C GLY A 496 -3.69 10.81 -7.79
N TRP A 497 -3.34 10.89 -9.07
CA TRP A 497 -2.45 11.93 -9.61
C TRP A 497 -3.10 12.70 -10.75
N ILE A 498 -2.83 13.99 -10.78
CA ILE A 498 -3.34 14.99 -11.71
C ILE A 498 -2.16 15.57 -12.47
N SER A 499 -2.32 15.76 -13.78
CA SER A 499 -1.36 16.43 -14.66
C SER A 499 -2.05 17.58 -15.38
N THR A 500 -1.40 18.72 -15.46
CA THR A 500 -1.93 19.94 -16.09
C THR A 500 -0.82 20.74 -16.76
N ASP A 501 -1.20 21.48 -17.80
CA ASP A 501 -0.30 22.44 -18.48
C ASP A 501 -0.20 23.77 -17.72
N VAL A 502 -0.95 23.94 -16.64
CA VAL A 502 -0.86 25.10 -15.75
C VAL A 502 0.36 24.93 -14.85
N VAL A 503 1.32 25.84 -14.96
CA VAL A 503 2.54 25.87 -14.14
C VAL A 503 2.60 27.19 -13.39
N PRO A 504 3.02 27.21 -12.10
CA PRO A 504 3.24 28.46 -11.38
C PRO A 504 4.26 29.37 -12.10
N GLU A 505 4.02 30.67 -12.08
CA GLU A 505 4.93 31.66 -12.68
C GLU A 505 6.32 31.60 -12.02
N ASP A 506 7.36 31.91 -12.79
CA ASP A 506 8.76 31.98 -12.37
C ASP A 506 9.33 30.73 -11.67
N THR A 507 8.67 29.57 -11.82
CA THR A 507 9.06 28.34 -11.15
C THR A 507 9.76 27.38 -12.11
N LYS A 508 10.94 26.90 -11.72
CA LYS A 508 11.70 25.87 -12.45
C LYS A 508 11.19 24.47 -12.10
N ASP A 509 11.70 23.47 -12.81
CA ASP A 509 11.47 22.07 -12.45
C ASP A 509 11.88 21.82 -10.99
N GLY A 510 11.00 21.15 -10.24
CA GLY A 510 11.18 20.91 -8.81
C GLY A 510 9.88 20.68 -8.04
N TRP A 511 10.03 20.22 -6.80
CA TRP A 511 8.91 20.03 -5.87
C TRP A 511 8.37 21.34 -5.32
N LEU A 512 7.06 21.38 -5.10
CA LEU A 512 6.33 22.51 -4.53
C LEU A 512 5.85 22.15 -3.13
N ASN A 513 6.25 22.94 -2.14
CA ASN A 513 5.73 22.80 -0.78
C ASN A 513 4.50 23.71 -0.62
N ILE A 514 3.32 23.08 -0.55
CA ILE A 514 2.05 23.77 -0.31
C ILE A 514 1.62 23.51 1.12
N GLU A 515 1.48 24.58 1.88
CA GLU A 515 0.87 24.56 3.20
C GLU A 515 -0.63 24.79 3.05
N SER A 516 -1.42 23.84 3.56
CA SER A 516 -2.87 23.94 3.65
C SER A 516 -3.23 23.96 5.11
N GLU A 517 -4.01 24.96 5.52
CA GLU A 517 -4.58 24.99 6.86
C GLU A 517 -5.75 24.00 6.94
N ASP A 518 -5.77 23.21 8.01
CA ASP A 518 -6.92 22.36 8.33
C ASP A 518 -8.05 23.22 8.89
N VAL A 519 -9.30 22.88 8.56
CA VAL A 519 -10.48 23.59 9.06
C VAL A 519 -10.69 23.24 10.54
N PRO A 520 -10.65 24.20 11.48
CA PRO A 520 -10.72 23.91 12.92
C PRO A 520 -11.95 23.10 13.35
N GLU A 521 -13.11 23.39 12.75
CA GLU A 521 -14.34 22.64 13.02
C GLU A 521 -14.23 21.16 12.66
N ASP A 522 -13.53 20.85 11.56
CA ASP A 522 -13.34 19.48 11.11
C ASP A 522 -12.32 18.75 12.01
N LEU A 523 -11.26 19.45 12.46
CA LEU A 523 -10.30 18.94 13.44
C LEU A 523 -10.99 18.52 14.75
N THR A 524 -11.92 19.33 15.28
CA THR A 524 -12.64 18.99 16.52
C THR A 524 -13.52 17.73 16.40
N ARG A 525 -13.85 17.32 15.17
CA ARG A 525 -14.73 16.18 14.86
C ARG A 525 -13.98 14.91 14.47
N LEU A 526 -12.68 15.01 14.19
CA LEU A 526 -11.80 13.89 13.86
C LEU A 526 -11.92 12.76 14.89
N GLY A 527 -12.07 11.52 14.43
CA GLY A 527 -12.09 10.32 15.27
C GLY A 527 -13.24 10.18 16.28
N ARG A 528 -14.08 11.21 16.49
CA ARG A 528 -15.14 11.22 17.53
C ARG A 528 -16.52 10.91 16.97
N LYS A 529 -16.93 11.59 15.90
CA LYS A 529 -18.20 11.37 15.19
C LYS A 529 -18.05 11.76 13.72
N ALA A 530 -17.80 10.80 12.84
CA ALA A 530 -17.77 11.10 11.41
C ALA A 530 -19.11 11.68 10.94
N ARG A 531 -19.03 12.59 9.97
CA ARG A 531 -20.20 13.21 9.33
C ARG A 531 -21.20 12.14 8.86
N ILE A 532 -20.72 10.99 8.38
CA ILE A 532 -21.53 9.84 7.96
C ILE A 532 -22.49 9.30 9.04
N TRP A 533 -22.15 9.42 10.33
CA TRP A 533 -23.01 8.92 11.42
C TRP A 533 -24.08 9.94 11.84
N GLY A 534 -23.97 11.18 11.38
CA GLY A 534 -24.93 12.25 11.66
C GLY A 534 -26.03 12.33 10.60
N LYS A 535 -26.80 11.25 10.37
CA LYS A 535 -27.83 11.17 9.30
C LYS A 535 -28.65 12.46 9.15
N LYS A 536 -29.31 12.91 10.23
CA LYS A 536 -30.13 14.13 10.23
C LYS A 536 -29.34 15.39 9.89
N ARG A 537 -28.08 15.46 10.32
CA ARG A 537 -27.19 16.60 10.05
C ARG A 537 -26.74 16.60 8.60
N VAL A 538 -26.41 15.43 8.04
CA VAL A 538 -26.10 15.26 6.61
C VAL A 538 -27.32 15.61 5.76
N GLU A 539 -28.51 15.11 6.11
CA GLU A 539 -29.76 15.47 5.42
C GLU A 539 -30.03 16.97 5.46
N LYS A 540 -29.83 17.61 6.63
CA LYS A 540 -29.99 19.06 6.77
C LYS A 540 -28.96 19.85 5.95
N GLU A 541 -27.68 19.51 6.06
CA GLU A 541 -26.58 20.20 5.35
C GLU A 541 -26.54 19.88 3.85
N SER A 542 -27.19 18.81 3.40
CA SER A 542 -27.33 18.45 1.98
C SER A 542 -28.68 18.89 1.42
N SER A 543 -29.51 19.57 2.22
CA SER A 543 -30.74 20.19 1.75
C SER A 543 -30.38 21.25 0.72
N ILE A 544 -31.00 21.18 -0.46
CA ILE A 544 -30.84 22.22 -1.50
C ILE A 544 -31.29 23.60 -0.95
N LEU A 545 -32.13 23.59 0.08
CA LEU A 545 -32.63 24.79 0.73
C LEU A 545 -31.78 25.24 1.91
N GLY A 546 -30.82 24.42 2.37
CA GLY A 546 -30.06 24.67 3.59
C GLY A 546 -30.95 24.91 4.81
N ASP A 547 -30.78 26.07 5.45
CA ASP A 547 -31.62 26.56 6.56
C ASP A 547 -32.83 27.40 6.09
N GLY A 548 -33.05 27.50 4.78
CA GLY A 548 -34.14 28.25 4.16
C GLY A 548 -35.51 27.60 4.33
N ASN A 549 -36.57 28.40 4.19
CA ASN A 549 -37.94 27.94 4.25
C ASN A 549 -38.40 27.47 2.85
N GLU A 550 -39.05 26.32 2.75
CA GLU A 550 -39.60 25.79 1.48
C GLU A 550 -40.50 26.82 0.77
N ASN A 551 -41.20 27.66 1.54
CA ASN A 551 -42.09 28.68 1.01
C ASN A 551 -41.37 29.89 0.38
N THR A 552 -40.05 30.01 0.55
CA THR A 552 -39.24 31.12 -0.01
C THR A 552 -38.55 30.75 -1.32
N VAL A 553 -38.73 29.53 -1.80
CA VAL A 553 -38.02 28.99 -2.97
C VAL A 553 -38.88 29.18 -4.21
N LEU A 554 -38.39 29.94 -5.17
CA LEU A 554 -39.06 30.16 -6.45
C LEU A 554 -38.56 29.15 -7.48
N PRO A 555 -39.39 28.74 -8.47
CA PRO A 555 -38.94 27.89 -9.57
C PRO A 555 -37.73 28.44 -10.34
N ALA A 556 -37.53 29.77 -10.31
CA ALA A 556 -36.39 30.45 -10.94
C ALA A 556 -35.07 30.25 -10.17
N ASP A 557 -35.10 29.81 -8.92
CA ASP A 557 -33.90 29.56 -8.10
C ASP A 557 -33.22 28.22 -8.49
N PHE A 558 -33.93 27.35 -9.20
CA PHE A 558 -33.39 26.10 -9.75
C PHE A 558 -32.91 26.30 -11.19
N VAL A 559 -31.75 26.93 -11.35
CA VAL A 559 -31.10 27.05 -12.67
C VAL A 559 -30.13 25.90 -12.87
N VAL A 560 -30.41 25.00 -13.81
CA VAL A 560 -29.39 24.07 -14.33
C VAL A 560 -28.35 24.91 -15.06
N PRO A 561 -27.04 24.79 -14.76
CA PRO A 561 -26.01 25.53 -15.48
C PRO A 561 -26.11 25.23 -16.99
N VAL A 562 -26.70 26.14 -17.74
CA VAL A 562 -26.71 26.06 -19.20
C VAL A 562 -25.28 26.34 -19.63
N ARG A 563 -24.69 25.49 -20.48
CA ARG A 563 -23.36 25.73 -21.07
C ARG A 563 -23.37 27.07 -21.81
N ILE A 564 -22.94 28.15 -21.15
CA ILE A 564 -22.74 29.44 -21.78
C ILE A 564 -21.54 29.28 -22.71
N HIS A 565 -21.79 29.17 -24.01
CA HIS A 565 -20.77 29.49 -25.01
C HIS A 565 -20.52 30.98 -24.89
N ILE A 566 -19.46 31.37 -24.19
CA ILE A 566 -19.04 32.77 -24.12
C ILE A 566 -18.57 33.16 -25.53
N GLN A 567 -19.40 33.88 -26.27
CA GLN A 567 -18.95 34.64 -27.44
C GLN A 567 -18.17 35.87 -26.94
N PRO A 568 -16.98 36.20 -27.49
CA PRO A 568 -16.08 37.21 -26.93
C PRO A 568 -16.45 38.67 -27.24
N HIS A 569 -17.74 39.01 -27.36
CA HIS A 569 -18.15 40.37 -27.72
C HIS A 569 -19.42 40.76 -26.97
N LEU A 570 -19.28 41.21 -25.73
CA LEU A 570 -20.13 42.22 -25.06
C LEU A 570 -19.73 42.31 -23.58
N LEU A 571 -18.54 42.85 -23.32
CA LEU A 571 -18.19 43.46 -22.04
C LEU A 571 -18.01 44.96 -22.27
N ALA A 572 -19.14 45.65 -22.39
CA ALA A 572 -19.21 47.09 -22.21
C ALA A 572 -20.57 47.40 -21.59
N LEU A 573 -20.58 47.66 -20.29
CA LEU A 573 -21.37 48.72 -19.65
C LEU A 573 -21.02 48.85 -18.16
N GLN A 574 -20.31 49.94 -17.90
CA GLN A 574 -20.02 50.73 -16.68
C GLN A 574 -20.94 50.48 -15.46
N SER A 575 -20.48 50.53 -14.21
CA SER A 575 -19.91 51.70 -13.49
C SER A 575 -19.52 51.35 -12.02
N PRO A 576 -19.13 52.29 -11.13
CA PRO A 576 -17.75 52.63 -10.81
C PRO A 576 -17.33 52.29 -9.36
N PHE A 577 -16.13 51.77 -9.15
CA PHE A 577 -15.47 51.85 -7.84
C PHE A 577 -14.04 52.37 -8.02
N LYS A 578 -13.74 53.49 -7.35
CA LYS A 578 -12.42 54.12 -7.30
C LYS A 578 -11.41 53.20 -6.58
N PRO A 579 -10.11 53.27 -6.91
CA PRO A 579 -9.09 52.42 -6.32
C PRO A 579 -8.63 52.99 -4.98
N SER A 580 -8.59 52.16 -3.93
CA SER A 580 -7.78 52.41 -2.74
C SER A 580 -6.61 51.42 -2.75
N ASN A 581 -5.39 51.97 -2.83
CA ASN A 581 -4.14 51.25 -2.66
C ASN A 581 -4.05 50.63 -1.26
N SER A 582 -3.96 49.30 -1.18
CA SER A 582 -3.22 48.60 -0.13
C SER A 582 -2.90 47.17 -0.59
N PHE A 583 -1.61 46.93 -0.82
CA PHE A 583 -1.05 45.59 -1.03
C PHE A 583 -1.16 44.78 0.28
N GLY A 584 -1.69 43.58 0.18
CA GLY A 584 -1.77 42.58 1.25
C GLY A 584 -1.89 41.16 0.65
N PRO A 585 -1.51 40.10 1.38
CA PRO A 585 -1.31 38.76 0.84
C PRO A 585 -2.61 38.14 0.31
N TRP A 586 -2.48 37.38 -0.78
CA TRP A 586 -3.57 36.73 -1.49
C TRP A 586 -4.31 35.72 -0.59
N LYS A 587 -5.46 36.12 -0.03
CA LYS A 587 -6.43 35.22 0.58
C LYS A 587 -7.43 34.78 -0.49
N MET A 588 -7.33 33.54 -0.94
CA MET A 588 -8.36 32.92 -1.76
C MET A 588 -9.51 32.43 -0.86
N CYS A 589 -10.50 33.29 -0.63
CA CYS A 589 -11.75 32.89 0.01
C CYS A 589 -12.58 32.07 -0.99
N ILE A 590 -12.66 30.76 -0.79
CA ILE A 590 -13.66 29.92 -1.47
C ILE A 590 -14.99 30.18 -0.77
N LEU A 591 -15.84 31.00 -1.40
CA LEU A 591 -17.22 31.21 -0.98
C LEU A 591 -17.98 29.89 -1.09
N ARG A 592 -18.49 29.40 0.04
CA ARG A 592 -19.51 28.35 0.05
C ARG A 592 -20.81 28.96 -0.47
N HIS A 593 -21.34 28.41 -1.56
CA HIS A 593 -22.77 28.51 -1.88
C HIS A 593 -23.46 27.26 -1.36
#